data_AF-A0A368GJX7-F1
#
_entry.id   AF-A0A368GJX7-F1
#
_cell.length_a   1.000
_cell.length_b   1.000
_cell.length_c   1.000
_cell.angle_alpha   90.00
_cell.angle_beta   90.00
_cell.angle_gamma   90.00
#
_symmetry.space_group_name_H-M   'P 1'
#
loop_
_entity.id
_entity.type
_entity.pdbx_description
1 polymer ?
#
loop_
_entity_poly.entity_id
_entity_poly.type
_entity_poly.pdbx_seq_one_letter_code
_entity_poly.pdbx_strand_id
1 'polypeptide(L)'
;MTMQDLVFSIGQRNDDPEVKMMLDALSEKIQKGFSEVFEAEKRSRSLVISGIEEPPDGLRPSERRRDLECKVNDILDAIDVDCGPTEAFRIGKPGSSRPKISEHLHTQEYDRG
;
A
#
# COMPACT_ATOMS: atom_id res chain seq x y z
N MET A 1 15.60 1.64 -15.06
CA MET A 1 15.43 0.42 -15.86
C MET A 1 14.16 -0.26 -15.39
N THR A 2 13.12 -0.24 -16.21
CA THR A 2 11.83 -0.87 -15.91
C THR A 2 11.85 -2.35 -16.30
N MET A 3 10.85 -3.13 -15.87
CA MET A 3 10.71 -4.52 -16.30
C MET A 3 10.52 -4.64 -17.82
N GLN A 4 9.81 -3.68 -18.43
CA GLN A 4 9.61 -3.63 -19.88
C GLN A 4 10.93 -3.34 -20.61
N ASP A 5 11.77 -2.46 -20.06
CA ASP A 5 13.11 -2.21 -20.60
C ASP A 5 13.98 -3.48 -20.54
N LEU A 6 13.85 -4.28 -19.47
CA LEU A 6 14.57 -5.55 -19.32
C LEU A 6 14.09 -6.60 -20.33
N VAL A 7 12.78 -6.80 -20.45
CA VAL A 7 12.17 -7.74 -21.43
C VAL A 7 12.60 -7.37 -22.86
N PHE A 8 12.52 -6.08 -23.20
CA PHE A 8 12.96 -5.58 -24.50
C PHE A 8 14.45 -5.80 -24.73
N SER A 9 15.29 -5.50 -23.73
CA SER A 9 16.74 -5.69 -23.82
C SER A 9 17.15 -7.15 -24.02
N ILE A 10 16.43 -8.10 -23.41
CA ILE A 10 16.68 -9.54 -23.60
C ILE A 10 16.20 -9.97 -24.99
N GLY A 11 14.99 -9.55 -25.39
CA GLY A 11 14.42 -9.88 -26.70
C GLY A 11 15.26 -9.35 -27.87
N GLN A 12 15.91 -8.20 -27.73
CA GLN A 12 16.81 -7.66 -28.76
C GLN A 12 18.14 -8.42 -28.89
N ARG A 13 18.53 -9.19 -27.88
CA ARG A 13 19.81 -9.92 -27.86
C ARG A 13 19.65 -11.40 -28.21
N ASN A 14 18.42 -11.85 -28.43
CA ASN A 14 18.11 -13.26 -28.57
C ASN A 14 17.12 -13.50 -29.72
N ASP A 15 17.58 -14.17 -30.77
CA ASP A 15 16.81 -14.49 -31.97
C ASP A 15 15.94 -15.76 -31.83
N ASP A 16 16.03 -16.46 -30.71
CA ASP A 16 15.23 -17.68 -30.48
C ASP A 16 13.73 -17.32 -30.31
N PRO A 17 12.86 -17.81 -31.21
CA PRO A 17 11.43 -17.53 -31.15
C PRO A 17 10.74 -18.13 -29.92
N GLU A 18 11.22 -19.23 -29.36
CA GLU A 18 10.67 -19.80 -28.12
C GLU A 18 10.97 -18.89 -26.94
N VAL A 19 12.19 -18.34 -26.86
CA VAL A 19 12.55 -17.38 -25.80
C VAL A 19 11.73 -16.11 -25.90
N LYS A 20 11.46 -15.62 -27.12
CA LYS A 20 10.57 -14.47 -27.31
C LYS A 20 9.15 -14.76 -26.79
N MET A 21 8.61 -15.94 -27.13
CA MET A 21 7.30 -16.38 -26.65
C MET A 21 7.26 -16.54 -25.12
N MET A 22 8.34 -17.05 -24.51
CA MET A 22 8.47 -17.15 -23.05
C MET A 22 8.53 -15.77 -22.38
N LEU A 23 9.22 -14.80 -22.96
CA LEU A 23 9.30 -13.42 -22.46
C LEU A 23 7.96 -12.70 -22.51
N ASP A 24 7.20 -12.87 -23.60
CA ASP A 24 5.86 -12.31 -23.73
C ASP A 24 4.90 -12.92 -22.69
N ALA A 25 4.91 -14.25 -22.54
CA ALA A 25 4.11 -14.95 -21.53
C ALA A 25 4.50 -14.55 -20.09
N LEU A 26 5.78 -14.33 -19.83
CA LEU A 26 6.29 -13.87 -18.55
C LEU A 26 5.82 -12.44 -18.24
N SER A 27 5.91 -11.53 -19.22
CA SER A 27 5.44 -10.15 -19.08
C SER A 27 3.96 -10.12 -18.71
N GLU A 28 3.13 -10.90 -19.39
CA GLU A 28 1.70 -10.97 -19.08
C GLU A 28 1.41 -11.56 -17.69
N LYS A 29 2.10 -12.65 -17.31
CA LYS A 29 1.90 -13.29 -16.00
C LYS A 29 2.32 -12.41 -14.84
N ILE A 30 3.45 -11.71 -14.98
CA ILE A 30 3.94 -10.78 -13.96
C ILE A 30 2.97 -9.60 -13.83
N GLN A 31 2.53 -8.99 -14.94
CA GLN A 31 1.61 -7.86 -14.87
C GLN A 31 0.27 -8.22 -14.23
N LYS A 32 -0.29 -9.39 -14.52
CA LYS A 32 -1.57 -9.84 -13.94
C LYS A 32 -1.43 -10.27 -12.48
N GLY A 33 -0.40 -11.05 -12.14
CA GLY A 33 -0.23 -11.61 -10.79
C GLY A 33 0.34 -10.62 -9.78
N PHE A 34 1.23 -9.71 -10.20
CA PHE A 34 1.95 -8.87 -9.25
C PHE A 34 1.06 -7.82 -8.59
N SER A 35 0.16 -7.18 -9.35
CA SER A 35 -0.76 -6.18 -8.78
C SER A 35 -1.72 -6.81 -7.77
N GLU A 36 -2.25 -8.00 -8.08
CA GLU A 36 -3.20 -8.68 -7.18
C GLU A 36 -2.52 -9.17 -5.90
N VAL A 37 -1.32 -9.77 -6.03
CA VAL A 37 -0.52 -10.20 -4.88
C VAL A 37 -0.12 -9.00 -4.01
N PHE A 38 0.29 -7.90 -4.63
CA PHE A 38 0.65 -6.68 -3.90
C PHE A 38 -0.54 -6.08 -3.16
N GLU A 39 -1.71 -5.96 -3.81
CA GLU A 39 -2.92 -5.45 -3.15
C GLU A 39 -3.42 -6.41 -2.05
N ALA A 40 -3.28 -7.72 -2.24
CA ALA A 40 -3.63 -8.70 -1.22
C ALA A 40 -2.71 -8.63 0.01
N GLU A 41 -1.40 -8.41 -0.21
CA GLU A 41 -0.39 -8.24 0.83
C GLU A 41 -0.55 -6.91 1.57
N LYS A 42 -0.86 -5.85 0.83
CA LYS A 42 -1.23 -4.55 1.37
C LYS A 42 -2.48 -4.69 2.26
N ARG A 43 -3.53 -5.34 1.76
CA ARG A 43 -4.79 -5.59 2.47
C ARG A 43 -4.63 -6.47 3.70
N SER A 44 -3.76 -7.48 3.67
CA SER A 44 -3.56 -8.39 4.82
C SER A 44 -2.92 -7.69 6.01
N ARG A 45 -2.14 -6.63 5.75
CA ARG A 45 -1.55 -5.76 6.76
C ARG A 45 -2.36 -4.47 6.99
N SER A 46 -3.55 -4.36 6.41
CA SER A 46 -4.40 -3.20 6.61
C SER A 46 -5.29 -3.34 7.85
N LEU A 47 -5.41 -2.28 8.64
CA LEU A 47 -6.44 -2.13 9.67
C LEU A 47 -7.49 -1.11 9.24
N VAL A 48 -8.75 -1.33 9.64
CA VAL A 48 -9.82 -0.36 9.47
C VAL A 48 -10.24 0.16 10.84
N ILE A 49 -9.96 1.44 11.09
CA ILE A 49 -10.35 2.12 12.33
C ILE A 49 -11.59 2.96 12.05
N SER A 50 -12.65 2.76 12.84
CA SER A 50 -13.89 3.54 12.75
C SER A 50 -14.05 4.46 13.94
N GLY A 51 -14.72 5.60 13.74
CA GLY A 51 -15.07 6.51 14.83
C GLY A 51 -14.01 7.56 15.15
N ILE A 52 -12.99 7.72 14.31
CA ILE A 52 -12.07 8.86 14.41
C ILE A 52 -12.75 10.11 13.84
N GLU A 53 -12.82 11.14 14.68
CA GLU A 53 -13.38 12.44 14.33
C GLU A 53 -12.69 13.06 13.11
N GLU A 54 -13.49 13.65 12.24
CA GLU A 54 -12.99 14.41 11.07
C GLU A 54 -12.24 15.66 11.53
N PRO A 55 -11.17 16.06 10.81
CA PRO A 55 -10.50 17.32 11.06
C PRO A 55 -11.45 18.50 10.79
N PRO A 56 -11.24 19.65 11.46
CA PRO A 56 -11.96 20.89 11.16
C PRO A 56 -11.92 21.28 9.68
N ASP A 57 -13.02 21.85 9.20
CA ASP A 57 -13.09 22.40 7.85
C ASP A 57 -12.06 23.52 7.65
N GLY A 58 -11.48 23.61 6.44
CA GLY A 58 -10.54 24.65 6.08
C GLY A 58 -9.06 24.35 6.36
N LEU A 59 -8.74 23.21 6.97
CA LEU A 59 -7.35 22.78 7.13
C LEU A 59 -6.67 22.47 5.78
N ARG A 60 -5.39 22.86 5.65
CA ARG A 60 -4.59 22.53 4.48
C ARG A 60 -4.41 21.02 4.37
N PRO A 61 -4.19 20.46 3.17
CA PRO A 61 -3.96 19.02 3.00
C PRO A 61 -2.88 18.43 3.91
N SER A 62 -1.78 19.16 4.14
CA SER A 62 -0.70 18.73 5.03
C SER A 62 -1.12 18.69 6.51
N GLU A 63 -1.98 19.61 6.93
CA GLU A 63 -2.50 19.67 8.30
C GLU A 63 -3.54 18.59 8.54
N ARG A 64 -4.42 18.32 7.57
CA ARG A 64 -5.37 17.21 7.65
C ARG A 64 -4.68 15.86 7.72
N ARG A 65 -3.59 15.69 6.97
CA ARG A 65 -2.78 14.46 7.03
C ARG A 65 -2.14 14.30 8.41
N ARG A 66 -1.53 15.36 8.94
CA ARG A 66 -0.91 15.34 10.28
C ARG A 66 -1.94 15.05 11.38
N ASP A 67 -3.11 15.66 11.34
CA ASP A 67 -4.21 15.40 12.28
C ASP A 67 -4.61 13.91 12.29
N LEU A 68 -4.73 13.32 11.10
CA LEU A 68 -5.03 11.90 10.95
C LEU A 68 -3.93 11.01 11.55
N GLU A 69 -2.67 11.26 11.19
CA GLU A 69 -1.51 10.50 11.68
C GLU A 69 -1.40 10.59 13.21
N CYS A 70 -1.61 11.77 13.81
CA CYS A 70 -1.60 11.94 15.25
C CYS A 70 -2.70 11.12 15.94
N LYS A 71 -3.95 11.23 15.48
CA LYS A 71 -5.09 10.49 16.07
C LYS A 71 -4.93 8.98 15.98
N VAL A 72 -4.29 8.50 14.92
CA VAL A 72 -3.95 7.09 14.78
C VAL A 72 -2.91 6.68 15.81
N ASN A 73 -1.81 7.44 15.91
CA ASN A 73 -0.73 7.10 16.83
C ASN A 73 -1.26 7.08 18.28
N ASP A 74 -2.13 8.01 18.65
CA ASP A 74 -2.79 8.02 19.97
C ASP A 74 -3.57 6.71 20.24
N ILE A 75 -4.19 6.12 19.21
CA ILE A 75 -4.90 4.84 19.34
C ILE A 75 -3.91 3.68 19.47
N LEU A 76 -2.84 3.67 18.67
CA LEU A 76 -1.80 2.64 18.73
C LEU A 76 -1.08 2.66 20.09
N ASP A 77 -0.79 3.85 20.61
CA ASP A 77 -0.24 4.07 21.95
C ASP A 77 -1.20 3.55 23.03
N ALA A 78 -2.51 3.80 22.88
CA ALA A 78 -3.51 3.33 23.83
C ALA A 78 -3.64 1.80 23.90
N ILE A 79 -3.22 1.09 22.86
CA ILE A 79 -3.19 -0.39 22.82
C ILE A 79 -1.77 -0.97 22.98
N ASP A 80 -0.79 -0.14 23.37
CA ASP A 80 0.61 -0.51 23.62
C ASP A 80 1.28 -1.21 22.42
N VAL A 81 1.04 -0.67 21.22
CA VAL A 81 1.62 -1.17 19.97
C VAL A 81 2.83 -0.32 19.59
N ASP A 82 4.02 -0.90 19.71
CA ASP A 82 5.30 -0.27 19.33
C ASP A 82 5.56 -0.39 17.81
N CYS A 83 4.60 0.05 16.99
CA CYS A 83 4.79 0.17 15.55
C CYS A 83 3.97 1.32 14.96
N GLY A 84 4.43 1.87 13.83
CA GLY A 84 3.79 2.98 13.13
C GLY A 84 3.14 2.55 11.82
N PRO A 85 2.05 3.24 11.39
CA PRO A 85 1.47 3.03 10.08
C PRO A 85 2.45 3.51 8.98
N THR A 86 2.56 2.73 7.91
CA THR A 86 3.23 3.12 6.67
C THR A 86 2.39 4.09 5.86
N GLU A 87 1.07 3.88 5.86
CA GLU A 87 0.11 4.73 5.15
C GLU A 87 -1.20 4.80 5.96
N ALA A 88 -1.70 6.00 6.18
CA ALA A 88 -3.00 6.25 6.82
C ALA A 88 -3.87 7.11 5.88
N PHE A 89 -5.09 6.66 5.60
CA PHE A 89 -6.04 7.42 4.78
C PHE A 89 -7.48 7.18 5.17
N ARG A 90 -8.32 8.21 5.00
CA ARG A 90 -9.77 8.10 5.20
C ARG A 90 -10.42 7.37 4.02
N ILE A 91 -11.29 6.41 4.32
CA ILE A 91 -12.12 5.67 3.37
C ILE A 91 -13.52 6.30 3.33
N GLY A 92 -14.00 6.54 2.11
CA GLY A 92 -15.38 6.94 1.84
C GLY A 92 -15.53 8.42 1.52
N LYS A 93 -16.79 8.85 1.36
CA LYS A 93 -17.10 10.25 1.04
C LYS A 93 -16.94 11.13 2.29
N PRO A 94 -16.33 12.32 2.18
CA PRO A 94 -16.33 13.32 3.24
C PRO A 94 -17.77 13.61 3.71
N GLY A 95 -18.01 13.62 5.02
CA GLY A 95 -19.33 13.92 5.60
C GLY A 95 -20.31 12.74 5.68
N SER A 96 -19.89 11.50 5.43
CA SER A 96 -20.73 10.34 5.78
C SER A 96 -20.81 10.17 7.30
N SER A 97 -21.96 9.69 7.81
CA SER A 97 -22.23 9.58 9.25
C SER A 97 -21.27 8.68 10.04
N ARG A 98 -20.38 7.95 9.35
CA ARG A 98 -19.34 7.10 9.96
C ARG A 98 -18.06 7.13 9.11
N PRO A 99 -17.14 8.07 9.38
CA PRO A 99 -15.84 8.03 8.73
C PRO A 99 -15.08 6.77 9.14
N LYS A 100 -14.45 6.15 8.15
CA LYS A 100 -13.58 4.97 8.31
C LYS A 100 -12.18 5.37 7.89
N ILE A 101 -11.17 4.85 8.55
CA ILE A 101 -9.78 5.03 8.18
C ILE A 101 -9.21 3.67 7.85
N SER A 102 -8.44 3.59 6.76
CA SER A 102 -7.59 2.44 6.47
C SER A 102 -6.17 2.81 6.81
N GLU A 103 -5.50 1.86 7.42
CA GLU A 103 -4.10 1.98 7.80
C GLU A 103 -3.33 0.79 7.32
N HIS A 104 -2.09 0.98 6.93
CA HIS A 104 -1.19 -0.10 6.54
C HIS A 104 -0.09 -0.20 7.58
N LEU A 105 -0.05 -1.27 8.34
CA LEU A 105 1.03 -1.51 9.29
C LEU A 105 2.18 -2.22 8.58
N HIS A 106 3.41 -1.78 8.85
CA HIS A 106 4.60 -2.55 8.50
C HIS A 106 5.18 -3.14 9.77
N THR A 107 4.89 -4.42 9.99
CA THR A 107 5.53 -5.19 11.05
C THR A 107 6.89 -5.63 10.51
N GLN A 108 7.96 -4.96 10.94
CA GLN A 108 9.28 -5.59 10.85
C GLN A 108 9.27 -6.70 11.89
N GLU A 109 9.32 -7.96 11.47
CA GLU A 109 9.65 -9.05 12.38
C GLU A 109 11.06 -8.79 12.91
N TYR A 110 11.16 -8.32 14.15
CA TYR A 110 12.41 -8.38 14.89
C TYR A 110 12.64 -9.85 15.21
N ASP A 111 13.49 -10.49 14.41
CA ASP A 111 14.06 -11.80 14.69
C ASP A 111 14.84 -11.67 16.02
N ARG A 112 14.19 -12.06 17.12
CA ARG A 112 14.83 -12.18 18.43
C ARG A 112 15.65 -13.47 18.41
N GLY A 113 16.93 -13.33 18.08
CA GLY A 113 17.95 -14.36 18.25
C GLY A 113 18.11 -14.82 19.69
#